data_AF-A0A0N4UTQ5-F1
#
_entry.id   AF-A0A0N4UTQ5-F1
#
_cell.length_a   1.000
_cell.length_b   1.000
_cell.length_c   1.000
_cell.angle_alpha   90.00
_cell.angle_beta   90.00
_cell.angle_gamma   90.00
#
_symmetry.space_group_name_H-M   'P 1'
#
loop_
_entity.id
_entity.type
_entity.pdbx_description
1 polymer ?
#
loop_
_entity_poly.entity_id
_entity_poly.type
_entity_poly.pdbx_seq_one_letter_code
_entity_poly.pdbx_strand_id
1 'polypeptide(L)'
;MHEAQVIACVAAFCSTIAVLSCIIFLPSMYTTVNQLHDKVIDGVQTFRVETDSAWSKMMEIQVKVLPESKPLDNPFRTFIRHRRQAGLPSWCICTPKRECPPGPQGPPGDPGPDGPPGPPGPPGIDNHDIPQSISCDVDTSTCIKCPQGPPGPAGPDGPMGPPGPDGMPGPAGLNGK
;
A
#
# COMPACT_ATOMS: atom_id res chain seq x y z
N MET A 1 -63.84 16.36 10.45
CA MET A 1 -63.64 17.09 9.17
C MET A 1 -62.60 18.19 9.32
N HIS A 2 -62.73 19.10 10.31
CA HIS A 2 -61.78 20.21 10.51
C HIS A 2 -60.34 19.81 10.87
N GLU A 3 -60.11 18.81 11.72
CA GLU A 3 -58.75 18.40 12.11
C GLU A 3 -57.91 17.91 10.92
N ALA A 4 -58.50 17.12 10.03
CA ALA A 4 -57.84 16.63 8.82
C ALA A 4 -57.46 17.79 7.86
N GLN A 5 -58.32 18.80 7.74
CA GLN A 5 -58.03 19.98 6.92
C GLN A 5 -56.90 20.83 7.50
N VAL A 6 -56.85 21.00 8.83
CA VAL A 6 -55.76 21.73 9.50
C VAL A 6 -54.43 21.02 9.29
N ILE A 7 -54.38 19.70 9.48
CA ILE A 7 -53.15 18.91 9.27
C ILE A 7 -52.68 19.00 7.82
N ALA A 8 -53.61 18.90 6.85
CA ALA A 8 -53.28 19.02 5.43
C ALA A 8 -52.70 20.40 5.08
N CYS A 9 -53.28 21.49 5.61
CA CYS A 9 -52.77 22.85 5.39
C CYS A 9 -51.37 23.05 5.97
N VAL A 10 -51.11 22.55 7.19
CA VAL A 10 -49.79 22.65 7.83
C VAL A 10 -48.74 21.86 7.05
N ALA A 11 -49.08 20.65 6.61
CA ALA A 11 -48.18 19.81 5.81
C ALA A 11 -47.85 20.46 4.45
N ALA A 12 -48.84 21.06 3.79
CA ALA A 12 -48.66 21.78 2.54
C ALA A 12 -47.70 22.97 2.72
N PHE A 13 -47.90 23.76 3.78
CA PHE A 13 -47.06 24.92 4.08
C PHE A 13 -45.62 24.54 4.43
N CYS A 14 -45.41 23.46 5.19
CA CYS A 14 -44.08 22.94 5.49
C CYS A 14 -43.34 22.49 4.21
N SER A 15 -44.05 21.81 3.32
CA SER A 15 -43.51 21.34 2.04
C SER A 15 -43.11 22.50 1.12
N THR A 16 -43.93 23.56 1.03
CA THR A 16 -43.60 24.73 0.21
C THR A 16 -42.38 25.47 0.74
N ILE A 17 -42.25 25.62 2.07
CA ILE A 17 -41.07 26.22 2.68
C ILE A 17 -39.82 25.39 2.39
N ALA A 18 -39.90 24.06 2.51
CA ALA A 18 -38.78 23.18 2.22
C ALA A 18 -38.31 23.32 0.77
N VAL A 19 -39.24 23.31 -0.19
CA VAL A 19 -38.92 23.50 -1.62
C VAL A 19 -38.31 24.87 -1.89
N LEU A 20 -38.87 25.94 -1.32
CA LEU A 20 -38.31 27.30 -1.44
C LEU A 20 -36.90 27.40 -0.86
N SER A 21 -36.66 26.74 0.28
CA SER A 21 -35.32 26.70 0.89
C SER A 21 -34.31 26.01 -0.02
N CYS A 22 -34.67 24.90 -0.66
CA CYS A 22 -33.82 24.19 -1.62
C CYS A 22 -33.53 25.05 -2.86
N ILE A 23 -34.54 25.77 -3.36
CA ILE A 23 -34.38 26.67 -4.52
C ILE A 23 -33.41 27.81 -4.23
N ILE A 24 -33.33 28.30 -2.99
CA ILE A 24 -32.39 29.37 -2.60
C ILE A 24 -31.00 28.78 -2.28
N PHE A 25 -30.95 27.63 -1.63
CA PHE A 25 -29.71 27.01 -1.19
C PHE A 25 -28.86 26.50 -2.36
N LEU A 26 -29.48 25.90 -3.38
CA LEU A 26 -28.76 25.35 -4.54
C LEU A 26 -27.94 26.43 -5.30
N PRO A 27 -28.49 27.60 -5.66
CA PRO A 27 -27.71 28.71 -6.23
C PRO A 27 -26.60 29.18 -5.30
N SER A 28 -26.86 29.32 -3.99
CA SER A 28 -25.85 29.75 -3.03
C SER A 28 -24.68 28.77 -2.92
N MET A 29 -24.97 27.48 -2.98
CA MET A 29 -23.92 26.46 -2.96
C MET A 29 -23.12 26.45 -4.26
N TYR A 30 -23.81 26.60 -5.41
CA TYR A 30 -23.18 26.66 -6.72
C TYR A 30 -22.20 27.85 -6.85
N THR A 31 -22.58 29.04 -6.38
CA THR A 31 -21.69 30.20 -6.38
C THR A 31 -20.47 29.99 -5.48
N THR A 32 -20.66 29.36 -4.31
CA THR A 32 -19.57 29.04 -3.39
C THR A 32 -18.58 28.05 -4.00
N VAL A 33 -19.08 27.01 -4.68
CA VAL A 33 -18.23 26.04 -5.38
C VAL A 33 -17.42 26.70 -6.48
N ASN A 34 -18.05 27.56 -7.31
CA ASN A 34 -17.34 28.25 -8.38
C ASN A 34 -16.28 29.21 -7.82
N GLN A 35 -16.59 29.95 -6.76
CA GLN A 35 -15.61 30.80 -6.08
C GLN A 35 -14.43 30.00 -5.52
N LEU A 36 -14.69 28.81 -4.95
CA LEU A 36 -13.63 27.94 -4.46
C LEU A 36 -12.76 27.42 -5.62
N HIS A 37 -13.39 26.98 -6.70
CA HIS A 37 -12.71 26.52 -7.91
C HIS A 37 -11.79 27.60 -8.48
N ASP A 38 -12.28 28.83 -8.61
CA ASP A 38 -11.50 29.96 -9.14
C ASP A 38 -10.32 30.30 -8.21
N LYS A 39 -10.53 30.31 -6.89
CA LYS A 39 -9.44 30.53 -5.91
C LYS A 39 -8.36 29.46 -5.99
N VAL A 40 -8.74 28.20 -6.18
CA VAL A 40 -7.77 27.09 -6.30
C VAL A 40 -6.99 27.23 -7.60
N ILE A 41 -7.66 27.50 -8.73
CA ILE A 41 -6.97 27.69 -10.01
C ILE A 41 -6.01 28.87 -9.93
N ASP A 42 -6.45 30.01 -9.41
CA ASP A 42 -5.60 31.19 -9.22
C ASP A 42 -4.38 30.86 -8.37
N GLY A 43 -4.58 30.24 -7.20
CA GLY A 43 -3.49 29.81 -6.33
C GLY A 43 -2.49 28.86 -7.00
N VAL A 44 -2.97 27.92 -7.82
CA VAL A 44 -2.11 27.02 -8.61
C VAL A 44 -1.32 27.78 -9.66
N GLN A 45 -1.93 28.75 -10.35
CA GLN A 45 -1.23 29.59 -11.33
C GLN A 45 -0.15 30.44 -10.65
N THR A 46 -0.46 31.09 -9.53
CA THR A 46 0.53 31.87 -8.77
C THR A 46 1.70 31.00 -8.32
N PHE A 47 1.42 29.85 -7.71
CA PHE A 47 2.46 28.92 -7.27
C PHE A 47 3.33 28.42 -8.44
N ARG A 48 2.71 28.14 -9.59
CA ARG A 48 3.44 27.73 -10.80
C ARG A 48 4.39 28.82 -11.29
N VAL A 49 3.96 30.07 -11.32
CA VAL A 49 4.80 31.22 -11.73
C VAL A 49 5.97 31.41 -10.76
N GLU A 50 5.71 31.35 -9.45
CA GLU A 50 6.78 31.45 -8.44
C GLU A 50 7.81 30.33 -8.56
N THR A 51 7.34 29.09 -8.76
CA THR A 51 8.20 27.91 -8.90
C THR A 51 9.03 27.97 -10.18
N ASP A 52 8.43 28.34 -11.31
CA ASP A 52 9.12 28.48 -12.60
C ASP A 52 10.18 29.59 -12.57
N SER A 53 9.87 30.70 -11.92
CA SER A 53 10.82 31.79 -11.65
C SER A 53 11.99 31.33 -10.77
N ALA A 54 11.71 30.59 -9.69
CA ALA A 54 12.74 30.04 -8.82
C ALA A 54 13.63 29.02 -9.54
N TRP A 55 13.04 28.14 -10.36
CA TRP A 55 13.78 27.18 -11.19
C TRP A 55 14.70 27.87 -12.20
N SER A 56 14.19 28.90 -12.88
CA SER A 56 14.98 29.71 -13.83
C SER A 56 16.20 30.35 -13.16
N LYS A 57 16.03 30.88 -11.95
CA LYS A 57 17.14 31.43 -11.14
C LYS A 57 18.14 30.35 -10.74
N MET A 58 17.67 29.15 -10.36
CA MET A 58 18.57 28.03 -10.03
C MET A 58 19.41 27.61 -11.24
N MET A 59 18.80 27.54 -12.43
CA MET A 59 19.49 27.22 -13.69
C MET A 59 20.53 28.29 -14.04
N GLU A 60 20.22 29.58 -13.86
CA GLU A 60 21.17 30.67 -14.08
C GLU A 60 22.43 30.54 -13.19
N ILE A 61 22.25 30.14 -11.93
CA ILE A 61 23.38 29.89 -11.01
C ILE A 61 24.19 28.67 -11.45
N GLN A 62 23.54 27.58 -11.89
CA GLN A 62 24.24 26.42 -12.45
C GLN A 62 25.10 26.82 -13.65
N VAL A 63 24.59 27.69 -14.53
CA VAL A 63 25.35 28.22 -15.68
C VAL A 63 26.58 29.03 -15.23
N LYS A 64 26.49 29.82 -14.15
CA LYS A 64 27.64 30.61 -13.63
C LYS A 64 28.67 29.80 -12.85
N VAL A 65 28.28 28.67 -12.26
CA VAL A 65 29.17 27.82 -11.43
C VAL A 65 29.80 26.68 -12.25
N LEU A 66 29.24 26.34 -13.42
CA LEU A 66 29.87 25.40 -14.35
C LEU A 66 31.05 26.05 -15.08
N PRO A 67 32.22 25.40 -15.18
CA PRO A 67 33.39 25.95 -15.87
C PRO A 67 33.12 26.16 -17.37
N GLU A 68 33.50 27.35 -17.84
CA GLU A 68 33.44 27.87 -19.22
C GLU A 68 34.30 27.05 -20.19
N SER A 69 33.93 25.80 -20.52
CA SER A 69 34.57 25.08 -21.62
C SER A 69 33.75 23.91 -22.18
N LYS A 70 32.44 24.07 -22.32
CA LYS A 70 31.65 23.23 -23.24
C LYS A 70 30.41 24.00 -23.71
N PRO A 71 30.10 24.02 -25.01
CA PRO A 71 28.85 24.59 -25.48
C PRO A 71 27.69 23.89 -24.77
N LEU A 72 26.66 24.67 -24.40
CA LEU A 72 25.39 24.18 -23.84
C LEU A 72 24.79 23.14 -24.80
N ASP A 73 25.14 21.89 -24.59
CA ASP A 73 24.56 20.77 -25.31
C ASP A 73 23.26 20.41 -24.61
N ASN A 74 22.16 20.43 -25.35
CA ASN A 74 20.82 20.25 -24.81
C ASN A 74 20.78 18.94 -24.00
N PRO A 75 20.37 18.96 -22.72
CA PRO A 75 20.34 17.77 -21.86
C PRO A 75 19.39 16.68 -22.35
N PHE A 76 18.58 16.97 -23.38
CA PHE A 76 17.69 16.02 -24.06
C PHE A 76 18.28 15.39 -25.33
N ARG A 77 19.48 15.80 -25.80
CA ARG A 77 20.16 15.14 -26.93
C ARG A 77 20.73 13.76 -26.57
N THR A 78 20.85 13.45 -25.28
CA THR A 78 21.17 12.09 -24.78
C THR A 78 20.08 11.07 -25.11
N PHE A 79 18.84 11.49 -25.38
CA PHE A 79 17.77 10.60 -25.86
C PHE A 79 17.86 10.30 -27.36
N ILE A 80 18.70 11.02 -28.12
CA ILE A 80 19.00 10.72 -29.53
C ILE A 80 20.49 10.39 -29.64
N ARG A 81 20.80 9.10 -29.43
CA ARG A 81 22.13 8.52 -29.60
C ARG A 81 22.70 8.86 -30.98
N HIS A 82 23.56 9.87 -31.08
CA HIS A 82 24.32 10.15 -32.30
C HIS A 82 25.41 9.08 -32.47
N ARG A 83 25.50 8.52 -33.68
CA ARG A 83 26.47 7.46 -34.02
C ARG A 83 27.87 8.08 -34.06
N ARG A 84 28.75 7.68 -33.12
CA ARG A 84 30.16 8.13 -33.03
C ARG A 84 31.06 7.72 -34.23
N GLN A 85 30.48 7.24 -35.33
CA GLN A 85 31.20 6.65 -36.46
C GLN A 85 31.26 7.57 -37.69
N ALA A 86 30.76 8.80 -37.60
CA ALA A 86 30.89 9.76 -38.70
C ALA A 86 32.31 10.39 -38.66
N GLY A 87 33.26 9.78 -39.37
CA GLY A 87 34.58 10.38 -39.64
C GLY A 87 35.82 9.57 -39.25
N LEU A 88 35.70 8.28 -38.90
CA LEU A 88 36.88 7.45 -38.63
C LEU A 88 37.52 6.93 -39.92
N PRO A 89 38.86 6.89 -40.01
CA PRO A 89 39.56 6.36 -41.18
C PRO A 89 39.26 4.85 -41.38
N SER A 90 39.34 4.38 -42.62
CA SER A 90 38.90 3.05 -43.06
C SER A 90 39.58 1.86 -42.36
N TRP A 91 40.68 2.09 -41.64
CA TRP A 91 41.41 1.08 -40.88
C TRP A 91 40.94 0.93 -39.43
N CYS A 92 40.03 1.78 -38.95
CA CYS A 92 39.53 1.71 -37.58
C CYS A 92 38.35 0.72 -37.48
N ILE A 93 38.66 -0.53 -37.14
CA ILE A 93 37.66 -1.57 -36.86
C ILE A 93 37.40 -1.59 -35.35
N CYS A 94 36.38 -0.85 -34.90
CA CYS A 94 36.04 -0.72 -33.47
C CYS A 94 35.26 -1.91 -32.87
N THR A 95 35.23 -3.06 -33.54
CA THR A 95 34.63 -4.28 -33.00
C THR A 95 35.69 -5.38 -32.93
N PRO A 96 36.51 -5.44 -31.87
CA PRO A 96 37.07 -6.73 -31.52
C PRO A 96 35.88 -7.64 -31.19
N LYS A 97 35.76 -8.77 -31.88
CA LYS A 97 34.78 -9.80 -31.54
C LYS A 97 35.18 -10.38 -30.19
N ARG A 98 34.74 -9.76 -29.09
CA ARG A 98 35.00 -10.23 -27.72
C ARG A 98 33.97 -11.29 -27.40
N GLU A 99 34.29 -12.52 -27.75
CA GLU A 99 33.62 -13.70 -27.23
C GLU A 99 34.16 -13.96 -25.81
N CYS A 100 33.72 -13.15 -24.84
CA CYS A 100 33.89 -13.49 -23.43
C CYS A 100 32.55 -14.04 -22.93
N PRO A 101 32.51 -15.28 -22.42
CA PRO A 101 31.28 -15.82 -21.87
C PRO A 101 30.82 -14.96 -20.68
N PRO A 102 29.50 -14.80 -20.46
CA PRO A 102 28.97 -14.19 -19.26
C PRO A 102 29.59 -14.80 -18.01
N GLY A 103 29.85 -13.97 -16.98
CA GLY A 103 30.32 -14.47 -15.69
C GLY A 103 29.34 -15.50 -15.11
N PRO A 104 29.80 -16.41 -14.25
CA PRO A 104 28.92 -17.39 -13.61
C PRO A 104 27.80 -16.69 -12.84
N GLN A 105 26.63 -17.34 -12.77
CA GLN A 105 25.53 -16.87 -11.94
C GLN A 105 26.00 -16.75 -10.48
N GLY A 106 25.58 -15.67 -9.80
CA GLY A 106 25.88 -15.50 -8.37
C GLY A 106 25.35 -16.66 -7.53
N PRO A 107 25.90 -16.89 -6.33
CA PRO A 107 25.41 -17.94 -5.44
C PRO A 107 23.91 -17.71 -5.11
N PRO A 108 23.15 -18.78 -4.82
CA PRO A 108 21.80 -18.65 -4.28
C PRO A 108 21.78 -17.74 -3.06
N GLY A 109 20.72 -16.95 -2.90
CA GLY A 109 20.52 -16.15 -1.70
C GLY A 109 20.40 -17.02 -0.45
N ASP A 110 20.68 -16.45 0.71
CA ASP A 110 20.55 -17.16 1.98
C ASP A 110 19.11 -17.66 2.21
N PRO A 111 18.91 -18.77 2.94
CA PRO A 111 17.58 -19.22 3.33
C PRO A 111 16.79 -18.11 4.04
N GLY A 112 15.49 -18.02 3.72
CA GLY A 112 14.59 -17.12 4.44
C GLY A 112 14.53 -17.45 5.94
N PRO A 113 14.12 -16.48 6.79
CA PRO A 113 13.96 -16.72 8.22
C PRO A 113 12.86 -17.75 8.51
N ASP A 114 12.98 -18.44 9.65
CA ASP A 114 11.96 -19.37 10.12
C ASP A 114 10.59 -18.69 10.26
N GLY A 115 9.54 -19.41 9.88
CA GLY A 115 8.17 -18.94 10.05
C GLY A 115 7.78 -18.80 11.53
N PRO A 116 6.78 -17.96 11.86
CA PRO A 116 6.30 -17.84 13.23
C PRO A 116 5.69 -19.16 13.73
N PRO A 117 5.71 -19.42 15.07
CA PRO A 117 5.03 -20.58 15.65
C PRO A 117 3.54 -20.63 15.26
N GLY A 118 3.03 -21.83 15.04
CA GLY A 118 1.60 -22.06 14.78
C GLY A 118 0.72 -21.66 15.96
N PRO A 119 -0.58 -21.40 15.73
CA PRO A 119 -1.53 -21.10 16.80
C PRO A 119 -1.72 -22.32 17.73
N PRO A 120 -2.07 -22.11 19.01
CA PRO A 120 -2.42 -23.20 19.93
C PRO A 120 -3.54 -24.09 19.39
N GLY A 121 -3.45 -25.40 19.64
CA GLY A 121 -4.49 -26.36 19.27
C GLY A 121 -5.82 -26.11 20.01
N PRO A 122 -6.95 -26.62 19.49
CA PRO A 122 -8.24 -26.50 20.14
C PRO A 122 -8.26 -27.26 21.48
N PRO A 123 -9.11 -26.85 22.45
CA PRO A 123 -9.32 -27.59 23.68
C PRO A 123 -9.76 -29.05 23.42
N GLY A 124 -9.33 -29.96 24.29
CA GLY A 124 -9.76 -31.36 24.26
C GLY A 124 -11.27 -31.50 24.52
N ILE A 125 -11.86 -32.61 24.06
CA ILE A 125 -13.29 -32.89 24.21
C ILE A 125 -13.57 -33.33 25.66
N ASP A 126 -14.58 -32.74 26.28
CA ASP A 126 -15.05 -33.12 27.61
C ASP A 126 -15.64 -34.53 27.60
N ASN A 127 -15.21 -35.37 28.53
CA ASN A 127 -15.75 -36.72 28.70
C ASN A 127 -17.17 -36.63 29.31
N HIS A 128 -18.20 -36.91 28.50
CA HIS A 128 -19.61 -36.84 28.92
C HIS A 128 -20.17 -38.17 29.44
N ASP A 129 -19.35 -39.22 29.52
CA ASP A 129 -19.72 -40.50 30.14
C ASP A 129 -19.63 -40.41 31.67
N ILE A 130 -20.49 -39.59 32.27
CA ILE A 130 -20.76 -39.61 33.71
C ILE A 130 -21.97 -40.52 33.92
N PRO A 131 -21.84 -41.71 34.52
CA PRO A 131 -23.02 -42.45 34.98
C PRO A 131 -23.79 -41.55 35.94
N GLN A 132 -25.10 -41.41 35.67
CA GLN A 132 -26.03 -40.55 36.41
C GLN A 132 -25.74 -40.60 37.92
N SER A 133 -25.62 -39.42 38.51
CA SER A 133 -25.30 -39.21 39.93
C SER A 133 -26.06 -40.17 40.83
N ILE A 134 -25.34 -41.07 41.49
CA ILE A 134 -25.89 -41.90 42.57
C ILE A 134 -26.35 -40.92 43.67
N SER A 135 -27.65 -40.86 43.89
CA SER A 135 -28.26 -40.14 45.01
C SER A 135 -27.98 -40.93 46.27
N CYS A 136 -27.03 -40.46 47.09
CA CYS A 136 -26.74 -41.08 48.38
C CYS A 136 -27.74 -40.55 49.40
N ASP A 137 -28.76 -41.35 49.72
CA ASP A 137 -29.56 -41.18 50.94
C ASP A 137 -28.73 -41.54 52.18
N VAL A 138 -29.11 -40.92 53.29
CA VAL A 138 -28.37 -40.72 54.54
C VAL A 138 -27.92 -42.04 55.23
N ASP A 139 -26.85 -41.92 56.03
CA ASP A 139 -26.24 -42.91 56.94
C ASP A 139 -25.18 -43.87 56.39
N THR A 140 -24.03 -43.31 55.99
CA THR A 140 -22.68 -43.82 56.37
C THR A 140 -21.66 -42.74 56.05
N SER A 141 -20.76 -42.46 56.99
CA SER A 141 -19.74 -41.42 56.94
C SER A 141 -18.59 -41.70 55.96
N THR A 142 -18.87 -42.19 54.75
CA THR A 142 -17.84 -42.67 53.82
C THR A 142 -18.00 -42.19 52.38
N CYS A 143 -18.98 -41.32 52.06
CA CYS A 143 -19.10 -40.79 50.71
C CYS A 143 -18.12 -39.62 50.47
N ILE A 144 -16.88 -39.94 50.14
CA ILE A 144 -15.87 -38.98 49.69
C ILE A 144 -16.11 -38.74 48.19
N LYS A 145 -16.50 -37.52 47.81
CA LYS A 145 -16.47 -37.10 46.40
C LYS A 145 -15.00 -37.10 45.94
N CYS A 146 -14.68 -37.91 44.94
CA CYS A 146 -13.34 -37.86 44.33
C CYS A 146 -13.13 -36.48 43.71
N PRO A 147 -11.95 -35.86 43.89
CA PRO A 147 -11.62 -34.64 43.18
C PRO A 147 -11.63 -34.88 41.67
N GLN A 148 -11.90 -33.83 40.91
CA GLN A 148 -11.82 -33.88 39.45
C GLN A 148 -10.46 -34.42 39.03
N GLY A 149 -10.47 -35.32 38.03
CA GLY A 149 -9.24 -35.85 37.46
C GLY A 149 -8.34 -34.73 36.93
N PRO A 150 -7.02 -34.96 36.84
CA PRO A 150 -6.11 -33.97 36.29
C PRO A 150 -6.51 -33.63 34.84
N PRO A 151 -6.23 -32.41 34.38
CA PRO A 151 -6.37 -32.05 32.97
C PRO A 151 -5.71 -33.10 32.07
N GLY A 152 -6.33 -33.38 30.92
CA GLY A 152 -5.76 -34.29 29.93
C GLY A 152 -4.37 -33.83 29.47
N PRO A 153 -3.54 -34.74 28.91
CA PRO A 153 -2.25 -34.36 28.38
C PRO A 153 -2.41 -33.28 27.31
N ALA A 154 -1.39 -32.43 27.17
CA ALA A 154 -1.33 -31.48 26.07
C ALA A 154 -1.49 -32.22 24.73
N GLY A 155 -2.22 -31.61 23.79
CA GLY A 155 -2.33 -32.13 22.43
C GLY A 155 -0.94 -32.24 21.77
N PRO A 156 -0.79 -33.07 20.72
CA PRO A 156 0.45 -33.17 19.98
C PRO A 156 0.81 -31.82 19.35
N ASP A 157 2.11 -31.60 19.15
CA ASP A 157 2.60 -30.42 18.42
C ASP A 157 1.96 -30.35 17.03
N GLY A 158 1.64 -29.12 16.60
CA GLY A 158 1.13 -28.88 15.25
C GLY A 158 2.15 -29.29 14.17
N PRO A 159 1.70 -29.51 12.92
CA PRO A 159 2.61 -29.83 11.83
C PRO A 159 3.59 -28.69 11.56
N MET A 160 4.79 -29.04 11.07
CA MET A 160 5.77 -28.06 10.59
C MET A 160 5.12 -27.18 9.50
N GLY A 161 5.38 -25.87 9.56
CA GLY A 161 4.93 -24.93 8.54
C GLY A 161 5.49 -25.28 7.14
N PRO A 162 4.88 -24.74 6.06
CA PRO A 162 5.40 -24.94 4.72
C PRO A 162 6.80 -24.31 4.56
N PRO A 163 7.65 -24.85 3.67
CA PRO A 163 8.91 -24.21 3.29
C PRO A 163 8.68 -22.76 2.82
N GLY A 164 9.61 -21.87 3.16
CA GLY A 164 9.61 -20.50 2.65
C GLY A 164 9.75 -20.45 1.12
N PRO A 165 9.39 -19.32 0.47
CA PRO A 165 9.58 -19.15 -0.97
C PRO A 165 11.06 -19.14 -1.35
N ASP A 166 11.36 -19.59 -2.58
CA ASP A 166 12.72 -19.53 -3.13
C ASP A 166 13.25 -18.09 -3.15
N GLY A 167 14.53 -17.92 -2.82
CA GLY A 167 15.22 -16.64 -2.93
C GLY A 167 15.20 -16.09 -4.35
N MET A 168 15.15 -14.76 -4.49
CA MET A 168 15.18 -14.13 -5.82
C MET A 168 16.51 -14.41 -6.54
N PRO A 169 16.51 -14.61 -7.87
CA PRO A 169 17.74 -14.72 -8.64
C PRO A 169 18.68 -13.53 -8.41
N GLY A 170 19.96 -13.82 -8.20
CA GLY A 170 20.98 -12.77 -8.05
C GLY A 170 21.03 -11.85 -9.28
N PRO A 171 21.43 -10.57 -9.09
CA PRO A 171 21.54 -9.63 -10.20
C PRO A 171 22.55 -10.13 -11.24
N ALA A 172 22.27 -9.84 -12.51
CA ALA A 172 23.21 -10.13 -13.60
C ALA A 172 24.56 -9.45 -13.32
N GLY A 173 25.66 -10.19 -13.52
CA GLY A 173 27.01 -9.65 -13.38
C GLY A 173 27.22 -8.44 -14.27
N LEU A 174 28.01 -7.47 -13.80
CA LEU A 174 28.37 -6.30 -14.59
C LEU A 174 29.10 -6.75 -15.87
N ASN A 175 28.69 -6.21 -17.01
CA ASN A 175 29.35 -6.48 -18.28
C ASN A 175 30.84 -6.11 -18.18
N GLY A 176 31.71 -7.08 -18.49
CA GLY A 176 33.16 -6.87 -18.53
C GLY A 176 33.57 -5.83 -19.56
N LYS A 177 34.56 -4.99 -19.23
CA LYS A 177 35.12 -3.95 -20.11
C LYS A 177 36.09 -4.51 -21.16
#